data_AF-A0A956HKP4-F1
#
_entry.id   AF-A0A956HKP4-F1
#
_cell.length_a   1.000
_cell.length_b   1.000
_cell.length_c   1.000
_cell.angle_alpha   90.00
_cell.angle_beta   90.00
_cell.angle_gamma   90.00
#
_symmetry.space_group_name_H-M   'P 1'
#
loop_
_entity.id
_entity.type
_entity.pdbx_description
1 polymer ?
#
loop_
_entity_poly.entity_id
_entity_poly.type
_entity_poly.pdbx_seq_one_letter_code
_entity_poly.pdbx_strand_id
1 'polypeptide(L)'
;MPGGTIECDPWSQDCPEGQKCAAWVNDGGNYWNATKCVPVTGDGQHGDPCAAPNGGTSGEDNCAKGHMCFNVDGKTGEGTCFAQCTGSPRAPVCAPAWTLCKFAGDGVVILCLPGCNPLTQDCQANNEICIPDPQGYGFVCVLDASGDMHPAGTPCEIANQCNAGNVCLNVDDYPHPDCQGS
;
A
#
# COMPACT_ATOMS: atom_id res chain seq x y z
N MET A 1 17.95 19.55 5.93
CA MET A 1 16.99 18.68 6.63
C MET A 1 17.71 17.36 6.83
N PRO A 2 17.88 16.82 8.05
CA PRO A 2 18.47 15.49 8.18
C PRO A 2 17.42 14.49 7.69
N GLY A 3 17.49 14.14 6.40
CA GLY A 3 16.68 13.09 5.79
C GLY A 3 16.96 11.78 6.51
N GLY A 4 15.93 10.95 6.66
CA GLY A 4 16.09 9.62 7.25
C GLY A 4 17.23 8.86 6.58
N THR A 5 17.95 8.06 7.35
CA THR A 5 19.05 7.25 6.83
C THR A 5 18.48 6.20 5.89
N ILE A 6 18.80 6.30 4.60
CA ILE A 6 18.49 5.28 3.60
C ILE A 6 19.74 4.41 3.49
N GLU A 7 19.77 3.29 4.21
CA GLU A 7 20.93 2.38 4.22
C GLU A 7 20.86 1.32 3.12
N CYS A 8 19.66 1.02 2.63
CA CYS A 8 19.40 0.02 1.61
C CYS A 8 18.24 0.44 0.70
N ASP A 9 18.23 -0.06 -0.52
CA ASP A 9 17.16 0.09 -1.49
C ASP A 9 16.18 -1.10 -1.40
N PRO A 10 14.90 -0.86 -1.06
CA PRO A 10 13.92 -1.92 -0.97
C PRO A 10 13.65 -2.62 -2.31
N TRP A 11 13.93 -1.96 -3.46
CA TRP A 11 13.77 -2.59 -4.79
C TRP A 11 14.84 -3.65 -5.05
N SER A 12 16.10 -3.36 -4.74
CA SER A 12 17.22 -4.29 -5.00
C SER A 12 17.54 -5.22 -3.84
N GLN A 13 17.02 -4.95 -2.63
CA GLN A 13 17.31 -5.72 -1.42
C GLN A 13 18.83 -5.88 -1.19
N ASP A 14 19.57 -4.78 -1.36
CA ASP A 14 21.04 -4.67 -1.39
C ASP A 14 21.71 -4.75 0.00
N CYS A 15 21.12 -5.56 0.89
CA CYS A 15 21.67 -5.90 2.18
C CYS A 15 22.63 -7.10 2.11
N PRO A 16 23.55 -7.25 3.08
CA PRO A 16 24.39 -8.43 3.22
C PRO A 16 23.61 -9.75 3.23
N GLU A 17 24.30 -10.85 2.96
CA GLU A 17 23.70 -12.18 3.00
C GLU A 17 23.04 -12.46 4.36
N GLY A 18 21.85 -13.08 4.33
CA GLY A 18 21.05 -13.31 5.53
C GLY A 18 20.29 -12.08 6.05
N GLN A 19 20.36 -10.93 5.37
CA GLN A 19 19.64 -9.71 5.74
C GLN A 19 18.66 -9.25 4.65
N LYS A 20 17.65 -8.48 5.07
CA LYS A 20 16.65 -7.85 4.21
C LYS A 20 16.57 -6.35 4.46
N CYS A 21 16.10 -5.61 3.45
CA CYS A 21 15.91 -4.18 3.56
C CYS A 21 14.54 -3.89 4.18
N ALA A 22 14.54 -3.24 5.34
CA ALA A 22 13.34 -2.94 6.10
C ALA A 22 13.13 -1.44 6.26
N ALA A 23 11.89 -1.00 6.02
CA ALA A 23 11.46 0.34 6.34
C ALA A 23 11.31 0.50 7.85
N TRP A 24 11.75 1.64 8.39
CA TRP A 24 11.61 1.96 9.80
C TRP A 24 11.44 3.46 10.03
N VAL A 25 11.17 3.83 11.28
CA VAL A 25 11.08 5.23 11.71
C VAL A 25 12.33 5.63 12.48
N ASN A 26 13.11 6.54 11.92
CA ASN A 26 14.41 6.96 12.47
C ASN A 26 14.34 8.12 13.48
N ASP A 27 13.25 8.88 13.46
CA ASP A 27 13.11 10.12 14.24
C ASP A 27 12.11 10.00 15.41
N GLY A 28 11.63 8.79 15.70
CA GLY A 28 10.60 8.54 16.72
C GLY A 28 9.22 9.08 16.35
N GLY A 29 9.00 9.45 15.08
CA GLY A 29 7.68 9.80 14.56
C GLY A 29 6.77 8.58 14.39
N ASN A 30 5.70 8.75 13.62
CA ASN A 30 4.71 7.69 13.33
C ASN A 30 4.72 7.26 11.85
N TYR A 31 5.62 7.80 11.04
CA TYR A 31 5.66 7.58 9.59
C TYR A 31 7.03 7.07 9.19
N TRP A 32 7.07 5.96 8.45
CA TRP A 32 8.31 5.42 7.90
C TRP A 32 9.02 6.47 7.05
N ASN A 33 10.29 6.69 7.35
CA ASN A 33 11.11 7.73 6.71
C ASN A 33 12.55 7.26 6.43
N ALA A 34 12.87 6.00 6.74
CA ALA A 34 14.22 5.46 6.67
C ALA A 34 14.19 3.97 6.29
N THR A 35 15.32 3.45 5.81
CA THR A 35 15.53 2.02 5.55
C THR A 35 16.81 1.55 6.23
N LYS A 36 16.79 0.31 6.74
CA LYS A 36 17.96 -0.35 7.34
C LYS A 36 18.02 -1.82 6.94
N CYS A 37 19.21 -2.40 7.00
CA CYS A 37 19.37 -3.84 6.84
C CYS A 37 19.14 -4.56 8.18
N VAL A 38 18.19 -5.50 8.20
CA VAL A 38 17.88 -6.32 9.38
C VAL A 38 18.11 -7.80 9.07
N PRO A 39 18.49 -8.63 10.06
CA PRO A 39 18.54 -10.08 9.88
C PRO A 39 17.18 -10.63 9.43
N VAL A 40 17.20 -11.57 8.48
CA VAL A 40 16.01 -12.37 8.15
C VAL A 40 15.82 -13.39 9.27
N THR A 41 14.71 -13.26 10.01
CA THR A 41 14.43 -14.13 11.17
C THR A 41 13.33 -15.16 10.93
N GLY A 42 12.67 -15.11 9.77
CA GLY A 42 11.66 -16.07 9.38
C GLY A 42 11.44 -16.11 7.87
N ASP A 43 10.47 -16.91 7.45
CA ASP A 43 10.19 -17.29 6.07
C ASP A 43 8.75 -16.95 5.64
N GLY A 44 8.03 -16.14 6.42
CA GLY A 44 6.64 -15.75 6.15
C GLY A 44 6.48 -15.09 4.77
N GLN A 45 5.54 -15.62 3.98
CA GLN A 45 5.23 -15.19 2.62
C GLN A 45 4.03 -14.26 2.60
N HIS A 46 3.72 -13.72 1.42
CA HIS A 46 2.54 -12.87 1.23
C HIS A 46 1.26 -13.52 1.78
N GLY A 47 0.58 -12.84 2.70
CA GLY A 47 -0.66 -13.28 3.34
C GLY A 47 -0.47 -14.09 4.62
N ASP A 48 0.75 -14.52 4.94
CA ASP A 48 1.01 -15.25 6.19
C ASP A 48 0.93 -14.31 7.40
N PRO A 49 0.49 -14.83 8.57
CA PRO A 49 0.56 -14.08 9.82
C PRO A 49 2.02 -13.81 10.20
N CYS A 50 2.29 -12.64 10.78
CA CYS A 50 3.63 -12.24 11.20
C CYS A 50 3.65 -11.60 12.58
N ALA A 51 4.84 -11.56 13.16
CA ALA A 51 5.15 -10.88 14.40
C ALA A 51 6.25 -9.85 14.16
N ALA A 52 5.99 -8.62 14.60
CA ALA A 52 6.94 -7.52 14.68
C ALA A 52 7.18 -7.21 16.18
N PRO A 53 8.13 -7.89 16.84
CA PRO A 53 8.29 -7.88 18.30
C PRO A 53 8.60 -6.49 18.86
N ASN A 54 9.20 -5.62 18.05
CA ASN A 54 9.55 -4.25 18.40
C ASN A 54 8.55 -3.23 17.80
N GLY A 55 7.40 -3.69 17.32
CA GLY A 55 6.36 -2.89 16.68
C GLY A 55 6.58 -2.70 15.17
N GLY A 56 5.49 -2.38 14.45
CA GLY A 56 5.50 -2.27 12.98
C GLY A 56 6.36 -1.15 12.39
N THR A 57 6.83 -0.21 13.22
CA THR A 57 7.70 0.91 12.81
C THR A 57 9.19 0.62 13.03
N SER A 58 9.54 -0.51 13.64
CA SER A 58 10.93 -0.87 13.97
C SER A 58 11.72 -1.43 12.80
N GLY A 59 11.02 -1.92 11.76
CA GLY A 59 11.58 -2.66 10.62
C GLY A 59 11.93 -4.13 10.91
N GLU A 60 11.78 -4.60 12.15
CA GLU A 60 12.11 -5.97 12.52
C GLU A 60 10.85 -6.82 12.59
N ASP A 61 10.81 -7.88 11.78
CA ASP A 61 9.72 -8.84 11.72
C ASP A 61 10.20 -10.23 11.26
N ASN A 62 9.31 -11.22 11.32
CA ASN A 62 9.58 -12.61 10.91
C ASN A 62 9.15 -12.96 9.48
N CYS A 63 8.85 -11.98 8.63
CA CYS A 63 8.59 -12.21 7.21
C CYS A 63 9.89 -12.49 6.45
N ALA A 64 9.78 -13.20 5.33
CA ALA A 64 10.90 -13.50 4.45
C ALA A 64 11.58 -12.24 3.88
N LYS A 65 12.74 -12.42 3.24
CA LYS A 65 13.38 -11.36 2.45
C LYS A 65 12.42 -10.87 1.35
N GLY A 66 12.43 -9.56 1.09
CA GLY A 66 11.48 -8.95 0.16
C GLY A 66 10.04 -8.94 0.67
N HIS A 67 9.82 -9.09 1.98
CA HIS A 67 8.50 -8.99 2.62
C HIS A 67 8.59 -8.15 3.90
N MET A 68 7.48 -7.53 4.25
CA MET A 68 7.32 -6.70 5.45
C MET A 68 6.05 -7.09 6.20
N CYS A 69 6.14 -7.12 7.53
CA CYS A 69 4.97 -7.26 8.38
C CYS A 69 4.22 -5.93 8.43
N PHE A 70 2.99 -5.90 7.90
CA PHE A 70 2.15 -4.72 7.80
C PHE A 70 0.83 -4.90 8.56
N ASN A 71 0.11 -3.79 8.78
CA ASN A 71 -1.08 -3.74 9.64
C ASN A 71 -0.84 -4.34 11.03
N VAL A 72 0.32 -4.02 11.61
CA VAL A 72 0.73 -4.54 12.92
C VAL A 72 -0.14 -3.93 14.02
N ASP A 73 -0.80 -4.77 14.82
CA ASP A 73 -1.53 -4.36 16.00
C ASP A 73 -0.55 -3.90 17.10
N GLY A 74 -0.72 -2.66 17.56
CA GLY A 74 0.21 -2.03 18.51
C GLY A 74 0.23 -2.63 19.92
N LYS A 75 -0.68 -3.56 20.26
CA LYS A 75 -0.72 -4.23 21.58
C LYS A 75 -0.07 -5.61 21.52
N THR A 76 -0.31 -6.34 20.45
CA THR A 76 0.13 -7.73 20.27
C THR A 76 1.41 -7.85 19.46
N GLY A 77 1.70 -6.88 18.59
CA GLY A 77 2.81 -6.94 17.64
C GLY A 77 2.53 -7.89 16.46
N GLU A 78 1.29 -8.34 16.28
CA GLU A 78 0.90 -9.25 15.21
C GLU A 78 0.39 -8.49 13.98
N GLY A 79 0.66 -9.01 12.79
CA GLY A 79 0.21 -8.43 11.53
C GLY A 79 0.17 -9.47 10.40
N THR A 80 0.30 -8.99 9.16
CA THR A 80 0.36 -9.85 7.97
C THR A 80 1.58 -9.52 7.11
N CYS A 81 2.27 -10.55 6.62
CA CYS A 81 3.36 -10.38 5.67
C CYS A 81 2.82 -9.94 4.31
N PHE A 82 3.33 -8.84 3.78
CA PHE A 82 3.12 -8.43 2.39
C PHE A 82 4.43 -8.43 1.64
N ALA A 83 4.39 -8.92 0.40
CA ALA A 83 5.52 -8.85 -0.51
C ALA A 83 5.87 -7.39 -0.81
N GLN A 84 7.16 -7.09 -0.89
CA GLN A 84 7.65 -5.83 -1.41
C GLN A 84 7.60 -5.84 -2.93
N CYS A 85 7.45 -4.65 -3.52
CA CYS A 85 7.45 -4.53 -4.97
C CYS A 85 8.80 -4.92 -5.56
N THR A 86 8.76 -5.46 -6.77
CA THR A 86 9.94 -5.82 -7.56
C THR A 86 9.95 -5.06 -8.88
N GLY A 87 11.04 -5.17 -9.66
CA GLY A 87 11.20 -4.43 -10.89
C GLY A 87 11.81 -3.06 -10.63
N SER A 88 11.10 -1.97 -10.95
CA SER A 88 11.59 -0.61 -10.73
C SER A 88 10.46 0.38 -10.46
N PRO A 89 10.76 1.58 -9.93
CA PRO A 89 9.75 2.63 -9.74
C PRO A 89 8.93 2.98 -11.00
N ARG A 90 9.50 2.81 -12.20
CA ARG A 90 8.85 3.12 -13.49
C ARG A 90 8.14 1.92 -14.12
N ALA A 91 8.41 0.72 -13.63
CA ALA A 91 7.80 -0.52 -14.06
C ALA A 91 7.64 -1.44 -12.85
N PRO A 92 6.77 -1.07 -11.89
CA PRO A 92 6.59 -1.83 -10.66
C PRO A 92 5.90 -3.15 -10.95
N VAL A 93 6.38 -4.22 -10.34
CA VAL A 93 5.82 -5.57 -10.48
C VAL A 93 5.47 -6.11 -9.10
N CYS A 94 4.28 -6.68 -8.99
CA CYS A 94 3.81 -7.33 -7.79
C CYS A 94 3.38 -8.77 -8.04
N ALA A 95 3.68 -9.60 -7.05
CA ALA A 95 3.12 -10.92 -6.90
C ALA A 95 2.46 -10.99 -5.51
N PRO A 96 1.25 -11.56 -5.39
CA PRO A 96 0.44 -12.17 -6.46
C PRO A 96 -0.22 -11.14 -7.41
N ALA A 97 -0.66 -11.57 -8.59
CA ALA A 97 -1.08 -10.69 -9.69
C ALA A 97 -2.30 -9.78 -9.41
N TRP A 98 -3.05 -10.04 -8.34
CA TRP A 98 -4.19 -9.22 -7.90
C TRP A 98 -3.76 -8.08 -6.95
N THR A 99 -2.46 -7.96 -6.69
CA THR A 99 -1.90 -6.88 -5.86
C THR A 99 -1.27 -5.81 -6.72
N LEU A 100 -1.27 -4.59 -6.20
CA LEU A 100 -0.70 -3.42 -6.85
C LEU A 100 0.40 -2.86 -5.96
N CYS A 101 1.44 -2.33 -6.58
CA CYS A 101 2.52 -1.71 -5.84
C CYS A 101 2.06 -0.37 -5.27
N LYS A 102 2.09 -0.25 -3.94
CA LYS A 102 1.76 0.95 -3.18
C LYS A 102 3.02 1.50 -2.54
N PHE A 103 3.14 2.83 -2.57
CA PHE A 103 4.30 3.56 -2.07
C PHE A 103 3.91 4.41 -0.87
N ALA A 104 4.76 4.45 0.15
CA ALA A 104 4.64 5.38 1.27
C ALA A 104 6.02 5.86 1.75
N GLY A 105 6.03 6.97 2.49
CA GLY A 105 7.26 7.55 3.07
C GLY A 105 8.30 7.89 2.01
N ASP A 106 7.90 8.57 0.93
CA ASP A 106 8.77 8.91 -0.20
C ASP A 106 9.47 7.68 -0.86
N GLY A 107 8.80 6.52 -0.83
CA GLY A 107 9.26 5.30 -1.48
C GLY A 107 10.12 4.38 -0.60
N VAL A 108 10.27 4.68 0.70
CA VAL A 108 10.92 3.75 1.65
C VAL A 108 10.06 2.53 1.94
N VAL A 109 8.74 2.65 1.80
CA VAL A 109 7.79 1.54 1.84
C VAL A 109 7.29 1.27 0.42
N ILE A 110 7.55 0.07 -0.09
CA ILE A 110 7.06 -0.41 -1.39
C ILE A 110 6.35 -1.74 -1.15
N LEU A 111 5.01 -1.76 -1.06
CA LEU A 111 4.27 -3.00 -0.73
C LEU A 111 3.31 -3.38 -1.84
N CYS A 112 3.28 -4.67 -2.14
CA CYS A 112 2.24 -5.28 -2.93
C CYS A 112 1.03 -5.46 -2.04
N LEU A 113 0.10 -4.53 -2.11
CA LEU A 113 -1.14 -4.57 -1.34
C LEU A 113 -2.30 -5.02 -2.23
N PRO A 114 -3.33 -5.66 -1.64
CA PRO A 114 -4.59 -5.92 -2.31
C PRO A 114 -5.04 -4.69 -3.08
N GLY A 115 -5.13 -4.81 -4.40
CA GLY A 115 -5.94 -3.90 -5.17
C GLY A 115 -7.40 -4.32 -5.06
N CYS A 116 -8.27 -3.50 -5.61
CA CYS A 116 -9.63 -3.89 -5.93
C CYS A 116 -9.89 -3.51 -7.40
N ASN A 117 -10.93 -4.09 -7.98
CA ASN A 117 -11.38 -3.80 -9.32
C ASN A 117 -12.58 -2.85 -9.25
N PRO A 118 -12.49 -1.63 -9.84
CA PRO A 118 -13.54 -0.63 -9.75
C PRO A 118 -14.81 -1.02 -10.53
N LEU A 119 -14.72 -1.96 -11.47
CA LEU A 119 -15.87 -2.43 -12.24
C LEU A 119 -16.62 -3.55 -11.51
N THR A 120 -15.89 -4.45 -10.84
CA THR A 120 -16.50 -5.59 -10.12
C THR A 120 -16.72 -5.34 -8.63
N GLN A 121 -16.15 -4.27 -8.06
CA GLN A 121 -16.30 -3.85 -6.66
C GLN A 121 -16.02 -5.00 -5.67
N ASP A 122 -14.85 -5.63 -5.83
CA ASP A 122 -14.44 -6.87 -5.15
C ASP A 122 -13.73 -6.65 -3.79
N CYS A 123 -14.11 -5.60 -3.08
CA CYS A 123 -13.64 -5.34 -1.72
C CYS A 123 -14.10 -6.44 -0.76
N GLN A 124 -13.18 -6.92 0.08
CA GLN A 124 -13.43 -8.07 0.96
C GLN A 124 -14.25 -7.70 2.19
N ALA A 125 -14.13 -6.48 2.70
CA ALA A 125 -14.93 -6.03 3.83
C ALA A 125 -16.31 -5.57 3.33
N ASN A 126 -17.33 -5.90 4.13
CA ASN A 126 -18.67 -5.38 3.89
C ASN A 126 -18.66 -3.86 4.07
N ASN A 127 -19.39 -3.13 3.21
CA ASN A 127 -19.48 -1.67 3.22
C ASN A 127 -18.17 -0.95 2.82
N GLU A 128 -17.38 -1.55 1.93
CA GLU A 128 -16.30 -0.88 1.22
C GLU A 128 -16.62 -0.76 -0.26
N ILE A 129 -16.16 0.32 -0.88
CA ILE A 129 -16.18 0.54 -2.32
C ILE A 129 -14.76 0.66 -2.85
N CYS A 130 -14.59 0.19 -4.07
CA CYS A 130 -13.34 0.26 -4.77
C CYS A 130 -13.25 1.57 -5.57
N ILE A 131 -12.34 2.46 -5.16
CA ILE A 131 -12.11 3.75 -5.83
C ILE A 131 -10.65 3.90 -6.26
N PRO A 132 -10.33 4.78 -7.23
CA PRO A 132 -8.95 5.15 -7.54
C PRO A 132 -8.21 5.61 -6.28
N ASP A 133 -6.95 5.18 -6.13
CA ASP A 133 -6.13 5.58 -5.01
C ASP A 133 -5.76 7.08 -5.11
N PRO A 134 -6.19 7.92 -4.15
CA PRO A 134 -5.89 9.35 -4.19
C PRO A 134 -4.39 9.66 -4.04
N GLN A 135 -3.57 8.70 -3.61
CA GLN A 135 -2.12 8.84 -3.46
C GLN A 135 -1.34 8.33 -4.68
N GLY A 136 -2.01 7.83 -5.74
CA GLY A 136 -1.32 7.47 -6.98
C GLY A 136 -1.98 6.33 -7.75
N TYR A 137 -1.23 5.24 -7.97
CA TYR A 137 -1.59 4.22 -8.94
C TYR A 137 -2.52 3.15 -8.38
N GLY A 138 -3.49 2.75 -9.21
CA GLY A 138 -4.39 1.63 -8.92
C GLY A 138 -5.64 2.04 -8.14
N PHE A 139 -6.29 1.05 -7.56
CA PHE A 139 -7.53 1.23 -6.79
C PHE A 139 -7.35 0.72 -5.38
N VAL A 140 -8.16 1.22 -4.46
CA VAL A 140 -8.13 0.90 -3.04
C VAL A 140 -9.55 0.77 -2.53
N CYS A 141 -9.76 -0.17 -1.61
CA CYS A 141 -11.00 -0.30 -0.88
C CYS A 141 -11.05 0.76 0.21
N VAL A 142 -12.13 1.52 0.21
CA VAL A 142 -12.42 2.53 1.23
C VAL A 142 -13.84 2.35 1.71
N LEU A 143 -14.15 2.85 2.91
CA LEU A 143 -15.50 2.81 3.43
C LEU A 143 -16.49 3.42 2.43
N ASP A 144 -17.61 2.74 2.20
CA ASP A 144 -18.72 3.28 1.43
C ASP A 144 -19.44 4.38 2.23
N ALA A 145 -19.35 5.62 1.73
CA ALA A 145 -20.04 6.77 2.30
C ALA A 145 -21.28 7.20 1.51
N SER A 146 -21.66 6.45 0.47
CA SER A 146 -22.78 6.77 -0.42
C SER A 146 -24.14 6.47 0.21
N GLY A 147 -24.20 5.50 1.14
CA GLY A 147 -25.45 4.98 1.66
C GLY A 147 -26.39 4.44 0.56
N ASP A 148 -25.83 4.02 -0.57
CA ASP A 148 -26.54 3.57 -1.78
C ASP A 148 -27.48 4.61 -2.43
N MET A 149 -27.37 5.90 -2.08
CA MET A 149 -28.28 6.97 -2.52
C MET A 149 -27.66 7.98 -3.50
N HIS A 150 -26.41 7.79 -3.91
CA HIS A 150 -25.66 8.71 -4.78
C HIS A 150 -25.27 8.04 -6.11
N PRO A 151 -26.23 7.83 -7.03
CA PRO A 151 -25.93 7.29 -8.36
C PRO A 151 -25.10 8.27 -9.21
N ALA A 152 -24.55 7.77 -10.32
CA ALA A 152 -23.82 8.57 -11.30
C ALA A 152 -24.57 9.87 -11.68
N GLY A 153 -23.83 10.99 -11.71
CA GLY A 153 -24.38 12.32 -12.00
C GLY A 153 -24.96 13.06 -10.79
N THR A 154 -24.95 12.45 -9.60
CA THR A 154 -25.28 13.14 -8.35
C THR A 154 -24.09 14.01 -7.90
N PRO A 155 -24.31 15.25 -7.43
CA PRO A 155 -23.26 16.05 -6.82
C PRO A 155 -22.59 15.33 -5.65
N CYS A 156 -21.28 15.48 -5.53
CA CYS A 156 -20.45 14.81 -4.53
C CYS A 156 -19.22 15.68 -4.24
N GLU A 157 -18.62 15.50 -3.05
CA GLU A 157 -17.49 16.32 -2.59
C GLU A 157 -16.27 15.46 -2.22
N ILE A 158 -16.48 14.16 -1.96
CA ILE A 158 -15.43 13.23 -1.53
C ILE A 158 -15.49 11.98 -2.41
N ALA A 159 -14.31 11.47 -2.79
CA ALA A 159 -14.14 10.38 -3.76
C ALA A 159 -15.04 9.15 -3.50
N ASN A 160 -15.33 8.82 -2.24
CA ASN A 160 -16.08 7.65 -1.81
C ASN A 160 -17.57 7.89 -1.50
N GLN A 161 -18.14 9.04 -1.89
CA GLN A 161 -19.55 9.37 -1.65
C GLN A 161 -20.49 8.90 -2.75
N CYS A 162 -19.98 8.38 -3.86
CA CYS A 162 -20.81 7.84 -4.93
C CYS A 162 -21.03 6.34 -4.72
N ASN A 163 -22.17 5.82 -5.20
CA ASN A 163 -22.49 4.40 -5.13
C ASN A 163 -21.39 3.56 -5.81
N ALA A 164 -21.20 2.33 -5.34
CA ALA A 164 -20.26 1.36 -5.87
C ALA A 164 -20.20 1.35 -7.41
N GLY A 165 -18.98 1.35 -7.96
CA GLY A 165 -18.72 1.48 -9.40
C GLY A 165 -18.65 2.92 -9.90
N ASN A 166 -18.91 3.91 -9.05
CA ASN A 166 -18.75 5.33 -9.35
C ASN A 166 -17.75 5.95 -8.37
N VAL A 167 -17.08 7.00 -8.81
CA VAL A 167 -16.16 7.79 -8.00
C VAL A 167 -16.50 9.25 -8.17
N CYS A 168 -16.40 10.02 -7.09
CA CYS A 168 -16.49 11.46 -7.19
C CYS A 168 -15.20 12.01 -7.81
N LEU A 169 -15.31 12.55 -9.03
CA LEU A 169 -14.21 13.19 -9.74
C LEU A 169 -14.54 14.66 -9.93
N ASN A 170 -13.49 15.49 -10.00
CA ASN A 170 -13.67 16.86 -10.42
C ASN A 170 -14.13 16.86 -11.89
N VAL A 171 -15.07 17.75 -12.22
CA VAL A 171 -15.58 17.90 -13.60
C VAL A 171 -14.46 18.25 -14.58
N ASP A 172 -13.42 18.92 -14.09
CA ASP A 172 -12.23 19.27 -14.86
C ASP A 172 -11.35 18.05 -15.21
N ASP A 173 -11.45 16.96 -14.43
CA ASP A 173 -10.75 15.70 -14.67
C ASP A 173 -11.53 14.77 -15.63
N TYR A 174 -12.73 15.18 -16.07
CA TYR A 174 -13.62 14.39 -16.95
C TYR A 174 -13.93 15.12 -18.28
N PRO A 175 -13.00 15.16 -19.25
CA PRO A 175 -13.29 15.71 -20.58
C PRO A 175 -13.91 14.63 -21.46
N HIS A 176 -15.22 14.70 -21.65
CA HIS A 176 -16.06 13.89 -22.54
C HIS A 176 -16.92 14.90 -23.33
N PRO A 177 -17.22 14.79 -24.65
CA PRO A 177 -17.25 13.65 -25.58
C PRO A 177 -16.12 13.61 -26.63
N ASP A 178 -15.16 14.52 -26.51
CA ASP A 178 -13.97 14.68 -27.35
C ASP A 178 -12.74 13.98 -26.74
N CYS A 179 -12.90 12.80 -26.12
CA CYS A 179 -11.81 12.10 -25.44
C CYS A 179 -10.67 11.68 -26.41
N GLN A 180 -9.84 12.62 -26.89
CA GLN A 180 -8.52 12.32 -27.44
C GLN A 180 -7.52 12.34 -26.30
N GLY A 181 -7.33 11.17 -25.69
CA GLY A 181 -6.16 10.95 -24.83
C GLY A 181 -4.88 11.23 -25.61
N SER A 182 -3.93 11.90 -24.97
CA SER A 182 -2.57 12.13 -25.48
C SER A 182 -1.72 10.87 -25.42
#